data_AF-A0AAD0XIE4-F1
#
_entry.id   AF-A0AAD0XIE4-F1
#
_cell.length_a   1.000
_cell.length_b   1.000
_cell.length_c   1.000
_cell.angle_alpha   90.00
_cell.angle_beta   90.00
_cell.angle_gamma   90.00
#
_symmetry.space_group_name_H-M   'P 1'
#
loop_
_entity.id
_entity.type
_entity.pdbx_description
1 polymer ?
#
loop_
_entity_poly.entity_id
_entity_poly.type
_entity_poly.pdbx_seq_one_letter_code
_entity_poly.pdbx_strand_id
1 'polypeptide(L)' 'MSEQDPWITRAEELKTQMEALLVAQLEEYEQMTAKLEQWKQNPDGGWLTEADYQPWQEALQKLEAAQREFDAHISARVKK' A
#
# COMPACT_ATOMS: atom_id res chain seq x y z
N MET A 1 -27.45 23.70 0.94
CA MET A 1 -26.62 22.50 1.14
C MET A 1 -25.37 22.99 1.84
N SER A 2 -25.11 22.58 3.08
CA SER A 2 -23.90 23.03 3.78
C SER A 2 -22.68 22.46 3.04
N GLU A 3 -21.79 23.32 2.58
CA GLU A 3 -20.50 22.91 1.99
C GLU A 3 -19.76 22.02 2.99
N GLN A 4 -19.31 20.86 2.52
CA GLN A 4 -18.55 19.91 3.31
C GLN A 4 -17.21 20.55 3.72
N ASP A 5 -16.81 20.39 4.99
CA ASP A 5 -15.56 20.95 5.51
C ASP A 5 -14.38 20.50 4.63
N PRO A 6 -13.61 21.42 4.02
CA PRO A 6 -12.49 21.07 3.13
C PRO A 6 -11.48 20.12 3.79
N TRP A 7 -11.33 20.19 5.12
CA TRP A 7 -10.49 19.25 5.86
C TRP A 7 -11.03 17.82 5.79
N ILE A 8 -12.36 17.66 5.89
CA ILE A 8 -13.04 16.35 5.81
C ILE A 8 -12.88 15.80 4.40
N THR A 9 -13.14 16.61 3.37
CA THR A 9 -12.95 16.21 1.97
C THR A 9 -11.53 15.70 1.71
N ARG A 10 -10.51 16.42 2.18
CA ARG A 10 -9.11 15.97 2.03
C ARG A 10 -8.82 14.68 2.80
N ALA A 11 -9.40 14.51 3.99
CA ALA A 11 -9.22 13.27 4.75
C ALA A 11 -9.85 12.06 4.04
N GLU A 12 -11.02 12.24 3.41
CA GLU A 12 -11.68 11.22 2.60
C GLU A 12 -10.85 10.85 1.36
N GLU A 13 -10.31 11.84 0.64
CA GLU A 13 -9.41 11.61 -0.50
C GLU A 13 -8.18 10.78 -0.11
N LEU A 14 -7.50 11.15 0.97
CA LEU A 14 -6.32 10.45 1.46
C LEU A 14 -6.65 9.02 1.90
N LYS A 15 -7.81 8.81 2.54
CA LYS A 15 -8.30 7.47 2.90
C LYS A 15 -8.55 6.62 1.66
N THR A 16 -9.23 7.15 0.65
CA THR A 16 -9.48 6.43 -0.61
C THR A 16 -8.17 6.10 -1.34
N GLN A 17 -7.20 7.00 -1.32
CA GLN A 17 -5.87 6.74 -1.87
C GLN A 17 -5.16 5.60 -1.12
N MET A 18 -5.20 5.59 0.20
CA MET A 18 -4.65 4.50 1.01
C MET A 18 -5.34 3.16 0.73
N GLU A 19 -6.67 3.15 0.60
CA GLU A 19 -7.44 1.93 0.27
C GLU A 19 -7.01 1.35 -1.08
N ALA A 20 -6.84 2.19 -2.10
CA ALA A 20 -6.35 1.75 -3.41
C ALA A 20 -4.91 1.19 -3.34
N LEU A 21 -4.03 1.83 -2.57
CA LEU A 21 -2.66 1.37 -2.38
C LEU A 21 -2.58 0.07 -1.57
N LEU A 22 -3.49 -0.12 -0.60
CA LEU A 22 -3.59 -1.35 0.16
C LEU A 22 -4.01 -2.52 -0.74
N VAL A 23 -5.00 -2.32 -1.63
CA VAL A 23 -5.39 -3.34 -2.61
C VAL A 23 -4.21 -3.72 -3.51
N ALA A 24 -3.50 -2.73 -4.06
CA ALA A 24 -2.32 -2.99 -4.89
C ALA A 24 -1.22 -3.76 -4.11
N GLN A 25 -0.97 -3.40 -2.85
CA GLN A 25 0.01 -4.09 -2.02
C GLN A 25 -0.37 -5.55 -1.73
N LEU A 26 -1.66 -5.83 -1.54
CA LEU A 26 -2.17 -7.19 -1.35
C LEU A 26 -2.05 -8.01 -2.64
N GLU A 27 -2.36 -7.43 -3.79
CA GLU A 27 -2.18 -8.08 -5.09
C GLU A 27 -0.71 -8.48 -5.31
N GLU A 28 0.24 -7.58 -5.03
CA GLU A 28 1.68 -7.89 -5.13
C GLU A 28 2.12 -8.98 -4.14
N TYR A 29 1.55 -8.98 -2.93
CA TYR A 29 1.81 -10.03 -1.93
C TYR A 29 1.30 -11.41 -2.41
N GLU A 30 0.12 -11.46 -3.03
CA GLU A 30 -0.43 -12.68 -3.61
C GLU A 30 0.46 -13.22 -4.74
N GLN A 31 0.94 -12.35 -5.62
CA GLN A 31 1.87 -12.72 -6.70
C GLN A 31 3.20 -13.27 -6.16
N MET A 32 3.78 -12.59 -5.16
CA MET A 32 5.00 -13.04 -4.48
C MET A 32 4.80 -14.42 -3.84
N THR A 33 3.66 -14.63 -3.17
CA THR A 33 3.33 -15.91 -2.54
C THR A 33 3.14 -17.01 -3.58
N ALA A 34 2.48 -16.73 -4.70
CA ALA A 34 2.31 -17.69 -5.79
C ALA A 34 3.67 -18.12 -6.38
N LYS A 35 4.61 -17.20 -6.57
CA LYS A 35 5.98 -17.52 -6.99
C LYS A 35 6.72 -18.41 -5.97
N LEU A 36 6.57 -18.12 -4.69
CA LEU A 36 7.13 -18.95 -3.60
C LEU A 36 6.58 -20.38 -3.63
N GLU A 37 5.27 -20.53 -3.83
CA GLU A 37 4.65 -21.86 -3.94
C GLU A 37 5.11 -22.61 -5.19
N GLN A 38 5.25 -21.94 -6.32
CA GLN A 38 5.80 -22.54 -7.55
C GLN A 38 7.24 -23.02 -7.35
N TRP A 39 8.08 -22.22 -6.69
CA TRP A 39 9.45 -22.60 -6.35
C TRP A 39 9.49 -23.83 -5.42
N LYS A 40 8.62 -23.90 -4.40
CA LYS A 40 8.53 -25.08 -3.51
C LYS A 40 8.21 -26.37 -4.27
N GLN A 41 7.44 -26.28 -5.35
CA GLN A 41 7.06 -27.42 -6.18
C GLN A 41 8.16 -27.83 -7.17
N ASN A 42 9.09 -26.93 -7.49
CA ASN A 42 10.20 -27.19 -8.38
C ASN A 42 11.50 -26.55 -7.85
N PRO A 43 12.14 -27.14 -6.83
CA PRO A 43 13.32 -26.58 -6.17
C PRO A 43 14.57 -26.61 -7.07
N ASP A 44 14.58 -27.40 -8.15
CA ASP A 44 15.62 -27.39 -9.18
C ASP A 44 15.47 -26.22 -10.17
N GLY A 45 14.34 -25.48 -10.08
CA GLY A 45 14.10 -24.24 -10.79
C GLY A 45 14.99 -23.09 -10.28
N GLY A 46 15.02 -21.99 -11.05
CA GLY A 46 15.78 -20.79 -10.66
C GLY A 46 15.36 -20.29 -9.28
N TRP A 47 16.34 -19.91 -8.47
CA TRP A 47 16.10 -19.34 -7.15
C TRP A 47 15.38 -17.99 -7.26
N LEU A 48 14.47 -17.73 -6.32
CA LEU A 48 13.89 -16.40 -6.17
C LEU A 48 14.99 -15.41 -5.83
N THR A 49 14.99 -14.29 -6.55
CA THR A 49 15.96 -13.21 -6.39
C THR A 49 15.30 -12.00 -5.73
N GLU A 50 16.11 -11.05 -5.26
CA GLU A 50 15.59 -9.78 -4.73
C GLU A 50 14.66 -9.06 -5.73
N ALA A 51 14.92 -9.18 -7.03
CA ALA A 51 14.09 -8.61 -8.08
C ALA A 51 12.66 -9.19 -8.11
N ASP A 52 12.46 -10.42 -7.63
CA ASP A 52 11.14 -11.04 -7.53
C ASP A 52 10.28 -10.43 -6.41
N TYR A 53 10.92 -9.85 -5.39
CA TYR A 53 10.27 -9.20 -4.25
C TYR A 53 10.13 -7.69 -4.41
N GLN A 54 10.87 -7.09 -5.35
CA GLN A 54 10.90 -5.65 -5.57
C GLN A 54 9.51 -5.02 -5.79
N PRO A 55 8.60 -5.60 -6.60
CA PRO A 55 7.26 -5.02 -6.80
C PRO A 55 6.44 -4.90 -5.50
N TRP A 56 6.48 -5.95 -4.67
CA TRP A 56 5.84 -5.95 -3.35
C TRP A 56 6.47 -4.92 -2.40
N GLN A 57 7.80 -4.79 -2.40
CA GLN A 57 8.49 -3.79 -1.59
C GLN A 57 8.14 -2.36 -2.01
N GLU A 58 8.08 -2.08 -3.32
CA GLU A 58 7.70 -0.78 -3.85
C GLU A 58 6.23 -0.43 -3.52
N ALA A 59 5.32 -1.40 -3.61
CA ALA A 59 3.93 -1.21 -3.21
C ALA A 59 3.80 -0.89 -1.72
N LEU A 60 4.56 -1.60 -0.88
CA LEU A 60 4.61 -1.35 0.57
C LEU A 60 5.13 0.06 0.89
N GLN A 61 6.23 0.48 0.25
CA GLN A 61 6.79 1.83 0.45
C GLN A 61 5.80 2.94 0.06
N LYS A 62 5.05 2.75 -1.03
CA LYS A 62 4.01 3.71 -1.46
C LYS A 62 2.87 3.79 -0.43
N LEU A 63 2.43 2.64 0.09
CA LEU A 63 1.40 2.59 1.13
C LEU A 63 1.86 3.28 2.42
N GLU A 64 3.10 3.03 2.86
CA GLU A 64 3.67 3.69 4.04
C GLU A 64 3.75 5.22 3.87
N ALA A 65 4.14 5.68 2.68
CA ALA A 65 4.18 7.11 2.39
C ALA A 65 2.80 7.75 2.45
N ALA A 66 1.78 7.11 1.87
CA ALA A 66 0.40 7.59 1.91
C ALA A 66 -0.17 7.58 3.34
N GLN A 67 0.14 6.56 4.14
CA GLN A 67 -0.23 6.52 5.56
C GLN A 67 0.38 7.69 6.33
N ARG A 68 1.67 7.99 6.14
CA ARG A 68 2.33 9.13 6.79
C ARG A 68 1.70 10.47 6.41
N GLU A 69 1.30 10.63 5.14
CA GLU A 69 0.58 11.83 4.69
C GLU A 69 -0.79 11.95 5.38
N PHE A 70 -1.54 10.85 5.44
CA PHE A 70 -2.82 10.81 6.15
C PHE A 70 -2.65 11.15 7.64
N ASP A 71 -1.72 10.51 8.34
CA ASP A 71 -1.45 10.75 9.75
C ASP A 71 -1.06 12.21 10.04
N ALA A 72 -0.26 12.82 9.15
CA ALA A 72 0.09 14.23 9.22
C ALA A 72 -1.14 15.14 9.06
N HIS A 73 -2.03 14.83 8.10
CA HIS A 73 -3.28 15.57 7.87
C HIS A 73 -4.24 15.46 9.06
N ILE A 74 -4.36 14.26 9.65
CA ILE A 74 -5.16 14.04 10.86
C ILE A 74 -4.62 14.83 12.04
N SER A 75 -3.30 14.75 12.25
CA SER A 75 -2.61 15.46 13.35
C SER A 75 -2.74 16.97 13.24
N ALA A 76 -2.82 17.53 12.02
CA ALA A 76 -3.02 18.96 11.79
C ALA A 76 -4.37 19.47 12.33
N ARG A 77 -5.42 18.63 12.37
CA ARG A 77 -6.73 19.01 12.92
C ARG A 77 -6.74 19.10 14.44
N VAL A 78 -6.00 18.20 15.09
CA VAL A 78 -5.96 18.05 16.56
C VAL A 78 -5.26 19.22 17.24
N LYS A 79 -4.55 20.07 16.48
CA LYS A 79 -3.89 21.29 16.99
C LYS A 79 -4.81 22.53 17.07
N LYS A 80 -6.10 22.36 17.37
CA LYS A 80 -7.03 23.46 17.68
C LYS A 80 -7.44 23.42 19.15
#